data_AF-A0A955FHZ3-F1
#
_entry.id   AF-A0A955FHZ3-F1
#
_cell.length_a   1.000
_cell.length_b   1.000
_cell.length_c   1.000
_cell.angle_alpha   90.00
_cell.angle_beta   90.00
_cell.angle_gamma   90.00
#
_symmetry.space_group_name_H-M   'P 1'
#
loop_
_entity.id
_entity.type
_entity.pdbx_description
1 polymer ?
#
loop_
_entity_poly.entity_id
_entity_poly.type
_entity_poly.pdbx_seq_one_letter_code
_entity_poly.pdbx_strand_id
1 'polypeptide(L)'
;MSNEYWFGVRKWLLDWINQYQPESDRKKHYELTNSVMAWQLNAMYETRLELVAEAMKSAPLARQQFEKELREKKLSADVDVLLNRNISKMAVSTHLIKSHIVISTNGEELRIYRNKRINWLIKKYGATKTIEMVIRYQALQLQKGKSSFQWAYSYPVPKGRGVIEAFASPLNVDNVEGHKTGQITRPYCSAFEEDKAFGSLGSFFKLTSEQYAKYAQWYINPPFTEMILHAAASTALLSLKSFIFVMPRWTDSKAYELLSNAECTEEILKKNTHFYTDDQREIEARFDSSVFECKGK
;
A
#
# COMPACT_ATOMS: atom_id res chain seq x y z
N MET A 1 6.63 -0.35 -20.70
CA MET A 1 7.18 -1.04 -19.54
C MET A 1 6.39 -2.29 -19.28
N SER A 2 6.83 -3.38 -19.92
CA SER A 2 6.61 -4.68 -19.32
C SER A 2 7.31 -4.69 -17.95
N ASN A 3 6.77 -5.49 -17.02
CA ASN A 3 7.31 -5.70 -15.68
C ASN A 3 8.80 -6.14 -15.66
N GLU A 4 9.39 -6.44 -16.82
CA GLU A 4 10.77 -6.87 -17.02
C GLU A 4 11.81 -5.75 -16.86
N TYR A 5 11.43 -4.47 -17.03
CA TYR A 5 12.34 -3.33 -16.79
C TYR A 5 12.70 -3.21 -15.30
N TRP A 6 11.75 -3.53 -14.42
CA TRP A 6 11.87 -3.27 -12.98
C TRP A 6 12.68 -4.33 -12.25
N PHE A 7 12.68 -5.59 -12.70
CA PHE A 7 13.46 -6.66 -12.08
C PHE A 7 14.96 -6.58 -12.41
N GLY A 8 15.32 -6.18 -13.63
CA GLY A 8 16.71 -5.93 -14.02
C GLY A 8 17.31 -4.70 -13.31
N VAL A 9 16.56 -3.61 -13.24
CA VAL A 9 16.95 -2.40 -12.51
C VAL A 9 17.03 -2.66 -11.00
N ARG A 10 16.09 -3.42 -10.41
CA ARG A 10 16.12 -3.79 -8.98
C ARG A 10 17.32 -4.65 -8.61
N LYS A 11 17.64 -5.69 -9.40
CA LYS A 11 18.81 -6.55 -9.15
C LYS A 11 20.12 -5.76 -9.23
N TRP A 12 20.29 -4.98 -10.30
CA TRP A 12 21.48 -4.16 -10.50
C TRP A 12 21.63 -3.03 -9.46
N LEU A 13 20.54 -2.38 -9.05
CA LEU A 13 20.56 -1.39 -7.97
C LEU A 13 20.86 -2.03 -6.62
N LEU A 14 20.29 -3.20 -6.29
CA LEU A 14 20.63 -3.92 -5.06
C LEU A 14 22.11 -4.32 -5.06
N ASP A 15 22.66 -4.74 -6.21
CA ASP A 15 24.09 -5.03 -6.36
C ASP A 15 24.96 -3.77 -6.20
N TRP A 16 24.54 -2.61 -6.74
CA TRP A 16 25.23 -1.31 -6.60
C TRP A 16 25.14 -0.74 -5.18
N ILE A 17 23.97 -0.84 -4.56
CA ILE A 17 23.65 -0.49 -3.16
C ILE A 17 24.48 -1.34 -2.19
N ASN A 18 24.70 -2.62 -2.51
CA ASN A 18 25.55 -3.52 -1.73
C ASN A 18 27.05 -3.25 -1.94
N GLN A 19 27.45 -2.65 -3.07
CA GLN A 19 28.83 -2.19 -3.32
C GLN A 19 29.15 -0.87 -2.59
N TYR A 20 28.14 -0.06 -2.24
CA TYR A 20 28.27 1.19 -1.48
C TYR A 20 28.02 0.97 0.03
N GLN A 21 28.93 0.27 0.72
CA GLN A 21 28.89 0.16 2.19
C GLN A 21 29.97 1.00 2.88
N PRO A 22 29.57 2.15 3.44
CA PRO A 22 30.04 2.57 4.74
C PRO A 22 28.90 2.38 5.75
N GLU A 23 29.15 1.63 6.84
CA GLU A 23 28.18 1.39 7.92
C GLU A 23 27.57 2.67 8.52
N SER A 24 28.21 3.83 8.31
CA SER A 24 27.83 5.13 8.85
C SER A 24 26.63 5.80 8.20
N ASP A 25 26.04 5.27 7.12
CA ASP A 25 24.98 6.00 6.37
C ASP A 25 23.76 5.15 5.97
N ARG A 26 23.37 4.18 6.82
CA ARG A 26 22.17 3.34 6.63
C ARG A 26 20.88 4.15 6.41
N LYS A 27 20.79 5.36 6.96
CA LYS A 27 19.64 6.27 6.79
C LYS A 27 19.55 6.84 5.35
N LYS A 28 20.66 7.29 4.77
CA LYS A 28 20.69 7.77 3.37
C LYS A 28 20.44 6.65 2.37
N HIS A 29 20.97 5.47 2.66
CA HIS A 29 20.71 4.26 1.90
C HIS A 29 19.22 3.89 1.88
N TYR A 30 18.56 4.00 3.03
CA TYR A 30 17.12 3.81 3.18
C TYR A 30 16.32 4.87 2.40
N GLU A 31 16.67 6.15 2.53
CA GLU A 31 16.01 7.24 1.82
C GLU A 31 16.17 7.14 0.29
N LEU A 32 17.35 6.74 -0.20
CA LEU A 32 17.59 6.54 -1.63
C LEU A 32 16.78 5.37 -2.20
N THR A 33 16.76 4.24 -1.49
CA THR A 33 16.00 3.06 -1.92
C THR A 33 14.50 3.35 -1.97
N ASN A 34 13.98 4.09 -0.98
CA ASN A 34 12.56 4.48 -0.94
C ASN A 34 12.19 5.43 -2.07
N SER A 35 13.03 6.44 -2.34
CA SER A 35 12.82 7.39 -3.44
C SER A 35 12.82 6.71 -4.81
N VAL A 36 13.79 5.81 -5.04
CA VAL A 36 13.85 5.04 -6.30
C VAL A 36 12.58 4.22 -6.44
N MET A 37 12.22 3.39 -5.44
CA MET A 37 11.02 2.54 -5.53
C MET A 37 9.71 3.33 -5.67
N ALA A 38 9.57 4.49 -5.02
CA ALA A 38 8.43 5.37 -5.19
C ALA A 38 8.32 5.90 -6.63
N TRP A 39 9.45 6.25 -7.26
CA TRP A 39 9.48 6.63 -8.67
C TRP A 39 9.09 5.47 -9.60
N GLN A 40 9.58 4.26 -9.35
CA GLN A 40 9.27 3.08 -10.17
C GLN A 40 7.76 2.78 -10.20
N LEU A 41 7.12 2.91 -9.04
CA LEU A 41 5.70 2.66 -8.86
C LEU A 41 4.83 3.74 -9.51
N ASN A 42 5.22 5.02 -9.43
CA ASN A 42 4.51 6.11 -10.10
C ASN A 42 4.57 5.96 -11.64
N ALA A 43 5.72 5.56 -12.19
CA ALA A 43 5.87 5.32 -13.62
C ALA A 43 5.03 4.13 -14.12
N MET A 44 4.88 3.07 -13.31
CA MET A 44 3.97 1.95 -13.62
C MET A 44 2.50 2.34 -13.60
N TYR A 45 2.13 3.31 -12.76
CA TYR A 45 0.74 3.70 -12.52
C TYR A 45 0.17 4.61 -13.62
N GLU A 46 0.94 5.55 -14.16
CA GLU A 46 0.47 6.48 -15.21
C GLU A 46 0.20 5.80 -16.56
N THR A 47 0.55 4.53 -16.71
CA THR A 47 0.53 3.84 -18.00
C THR A 47 -0.17 2.50 -17.91
N ARG A 48 -1.40 2.41 -18.46
CA ARG A 48 -2.09 1.13 -18.68
C ARG A 48 -1.14 0.13 -19.36
N LEU A 49 -1.10 -1.11 -18.87
CA LEU A 49 -0.15 -2.18 -19.26
C LEU A 49 0.04 -2.38 -20.78
N GLU A 50 -0.91 -1.96 -21.60
CA GLU A 50 -0.89 -2.07 -23.06
C GLU A 50 -0.26 -0.85 -23.79
N LEU A 51 -0.10 0.31 -23.14
CA LEU A 51 0.34 1.59 -23.76
C LEU A 51 1.71 2.09 -23.25
N VAL A 52 2.38 1.27 -22.45
CA VAL A 52 3.51 1.70 -21.61
C VAL A 52 4.80 2.00 -22.39
N ALA A 53 4.85 1.75 -23.70
CA ALA A 53 6.00 2.10 -24.55
C ALA A 53 5.84 3.47 -25.23
N GLU A 54 4.59 3.87 -25.55
CA GLU A 54 4.27 5.14 -26.21
C GLU A 54 4.27 6.30 -25.21
N ALA A 55 3.71 6.09 -24.02
CA ALA A 55 3.55 7.13 -23.01
C ALA A 55 4.82 7.44 -22.20
N MET A 56 5.81 6.54 -22.17
CA MET A 56 7.15 6.87 -21.64
C MET A 56 7.93 7.84 -22.52
N LYS A 57 7.57 7.97 -23.80
CA LYS A 57 8.12 9.03 -24.65
C LYS A 57 7.50 10.40 -24.33
N SER A 58 6.40 10.46 -23.57
CA SER A 58 5.58 11.67 -23.39
C SER A 58 5.25 12.03 -21.94
N ALA A 59 5.98 11.52 -20.93
CA ALA A 59 5.87 11.97 -19.53
C ALA A 59 7.09 12.81 -19.07
N PRO A 60 7.25 14.08 -19.54
CA PRO A 60 8.37 14.95 -19.18
C PRO A 60 8.49 15.24 -17.68
N LEU A 61 7.36 15.34 -16.97
CA LEU A 61 7.32 15.77 -15.57
C LEU A 61 7.87 14.72 -14.61
N ALA A 62 7.45 13.46 -14.72
CA ALA A 62 7.96 12.36 -13.89
C ALA A 62 9.45 12.09 -14.17
N ARG A 63 9.88 12.26 -15.42
CA ARG A 63 11.29 12.22 -15.82
C ARG A 63 12.09 13.38 -15.21
N GLN A 64 11.60 14.61 -15.33
CA GLN A 64 12.25 15.79 -14.76
C GLN A 64 12.39 15.71 -13.23
N GLN A 65 11.38 15.18 -12.54
CA GLN A 65 11.38 15.10 -11.10
C GLN A 65 12.37 14.04 -10.58
N PHE A 66 12.50 12.91 -11.28
CA PHE A 66 13.51 11.90 -11.01
C PHE A 66 14.92 12.35 -11.36
N GLU A 67 15.10 13.00 -12.51
CA GLU A 67 16.38 13.60 -12.89
C GLU A 67 16.80 14.69 -11.91
N LYS A 68 15.86 15.50 -11.41
CA LYS A 68 16.09 16.50 -10.36
C LYS A 68 16.55 15.81 -9.07
N GLU A 69 15.86 14.75 -8.65
CA GLU A 69 16.19 14.02 -7.43
C GLU A 69 17.55 13.30 -7.51
N LEU A 70 17.89 12.72 -8.67
CA LEU A 70 19.21 12.12 -8.92
C LEU A 70 20.33 13.17 -8.90
N ARG A 71 20.09 14.36 -9.48
CA ARG A 71 21.04 15.49 -9.47
C ARG A 71 21.23 16.05 -8.07
N GLU A 72 20.16 16.29 -7.33
CA GLU A 72 20.19 16.77 -5.93
C GLU A 72 20.95 15.80 -5.03
N LYS A 73 20.85 14.50 -5.32
CA LYS A 73 21.56 13.43 -4.59
C LYS A 73 22.97 13.14 -5.13
N LYS A 74 23.45 13.88 -6.14
CA LYS A 74 24.77 13.72 -6.80
C LYS A 74 25.01 12.31 -7.38
N LEU A 75 23.96 11.65 -7.84
CA LEU A 75 24.01 10.32 -8.44
C LEU A 75 24.14 10.48 -9.96
N SER A 76 25.37 10.59 -10.46
CA SER A 76 25.65 10.77 -11.89
C SER A 76 25.67 9.43 -12.64
N ALA A 77 24.63 9.12 -13.41
CA ALA A 77 24.71 8.11 -14.47
C ALA A 77 23.77 8.48 -15.64
N ASP A 78 24.22 8.18 -16.87
CA ASP A 78 23.52 8.45 -18.13
C ASP A 78 22.15 7.74 -18.17
N VAL A 79 21.11 8.50 -17.84
CA VAL A 79 19.71 8.08 -17.82
C VAL A 79 19.27 7.53 -19.18
N ASP A 80 19.83 8.03 -20.28
CA ASP A 80 19.47 7.60 -21.64
C ASP A 80 20.01 6.22 -22.03
N VAL A 81 21.11 5.77 -21.42
CA VAL A 81 21.63 4.39 -21.59
C VAL A 81 20.77 3.39 -20.82
N LEU A 82 20.23 3.80 -19.68
CA LEU A 82 19.33 3.00 -18.84
C LEU A 82 17.96 2.77 -19.50
N LEU A 83 17.52 3.65 -20.40
CA LEU A 83 16.18 3.61 -21.00
C LEU A 83 16.11 2.89 -22.36
N ASN A 84 17.23 2.74 -23.09
CA ASN A 84 17.22 2.38 -24.53
C ASN A 84 17.59 0.92 -24.88
N ARG A 85 17.72 -0.02 -23.93
CA ARG A 85 18.02 -1.44 -24.24
C ARG A 85 16.76 -2.35 -24.24
N ASN A 86 16.33 -2.72 -25.46
CA ASN A 86 15.55 -3.89 -25.90
C ASN A 86 14.23 -4.27 -25.18
N ILE A 87 13.10 -3.76 -25.70
CA ILE A 87 11.73 -4.04 -25.21
C ILE A 87 10.89 -4.90 -26.20
N SER A 88 11.32 -5.10 -27.44
CA SER A 88 10.43 -5.57 -28.53
C SER A 88 10.27 -7.09 -28.71
N LYS A 89 10.73 -7.97 -27.78
CA LYS A 89 10.77 -9.44 -28.02
C LYS A 89 10.44 -10.35 -26.82
N MET A 90 9.56 -9.96 -25.89
CA MET A 90 9.38 -10.71 -24.64
C MET A 90 8.01 -11.40 -24.54
N ALA A 91 7.98 -12.67 -24.11
CA ALA A 91 6.76 -13.47 -23.96
C ALA A 91 6.41 -13.64 -22.48
N VAL A 92 5.21 -13.20 -22.07
CA VAL A 92 4.66 -13.45 -20.73
C VAL A 92 3.78 -14.68 -20.79
N SER A 93 4.03 -15.67 -19.93
CA SER A 93 3.10 -16.78 -19.74
C SER A 93 2.50 -16.74 -18.34
N THR A 94 1.21 -17.06 -18.26
CA THR A 94 0.51 -17.21 -16.98
C THR A 94 0.04 -18.66 -16.87
N HIS A 95 0.51 -19.35 -15.84
CA HIS A 95 0.14 -20.72 -15.55
C HIS A 95 -0.68 -20.77 -14.27
N LEU A 96 -1.91 -21.26 -14.37
CA LEU A 96 -2.75 -21.49 -13.21
C LEU A 96 -2.43 -22.85 -12.61
N ILE A 97 -1.79 -22.86 -11.44
CA ILE A 97 -1.57 -24.06 -10.64
C ILE A 97 -2.64 -24.11 -9.54
N LYS A 98 -2.98 -25.31 -9.06
CA LYS A 98 -4.03 -25.52 -8.05
C LYS A 98 -3.87 -24.61 -6.83
N SER A 99 -2.64 -24.44 -6.34
CA SER A 99 -2.32 -23.68 -5.12
C SER A 99 -1.82 -22.25 -5.37
N HIS A 100 -1.41 -21.91 -6.59
CA HIS A 100 -0.81 -20.61 -6.90
C HIS A 100 -0.94 -20.27 -8.37
N ILE A 101 -0.84 -18.98 -8.70
CA ILE A 101 -0.70 -18.49 -10.07
C ILE A 101 0.79 -18.23 -10.28
N VAL A 102 1.37 -18.83 -11.31
CA VAL A 102 2.73 -18.54 -11.74
C VAL A 102 2.65 -17.58 -12.91
N ILE A 103 3.33 -16.45 -12.77
CA ILE A 103 3.56 -15.51 -13.85
C ILE A 103 5.04 -15.63 -14.19
N SER A 104 5.33 -16.16 -15.37
CA SER A 104 6.69 -16.42 -15.82
C SER A 104 7.10 -15.38 -16.86
N THR A 105 8.29 -14.80 -16.68
CA THR A 105 8.92 -13.88 -17.63
C THR A 105 10.41 -14.21 -17.71
N ASN A 106 10.90 -14.62 -18.88
CA ASN A 106 12.32 -14.91 -19.13
C ASN A 106 13.03 -15.81 -18.09
N GLY A 107 12.35 -16.87 -17.63
CA GLY A 107 12.91 -17.84 -16.69
C GLY A 107 12.82 -17.44 -15.21
N GLU A 108 12.28 -16.26 -14.88
CA GLU A 108 11.88 -15.91 -13.52
C GLU A 108 10.37 -16.10 -13.30
N GLU A 109 9.99 -16.47 -12.08
CA GLU A 109 8.61 -16.78 -11.71
C GLU A 109 8.13 -15.90 -10.55
N LEU A 110 7.07 -15.12 -10.78
CA LEU A 110 6.28 -14.57 -9.69
C LEU A 110 5.20 -15.56 -9.30
N ARG A 111 5.20 -15.98 -8.03
CA ARG A 111 4.22 -16.91 -7.47
C ARG A 111 3.22 -16.16 -6.61
N ILE A 112 1.96 -16.14 -7.05
CA ILE A 112 0.83 -15.62 -6.28
C ILE A 112 0.11 -16.80 -5.62
N TYR A 113 0.32 -16.99 -4.33
CA TYR A 113 -0.36 -18.04 -3.57
C TYR A 113 -1.87 -17.76 -3.47
N ARG A 114 -2.68 -18.77 -3.79
CA ARG A 114 -4.14 -18.64 -3.78
C ARG A 114 -4.67 -18.98 -2.40
N ASN A 115 -5.17 -17.97 -1.68
CA ASN A 115 -5.98 -18.16 -0.48
C ASN A 115 -7.49 -18.02 -0.80
N LYS A 116 -8.36 -18.17 0.21
CA LYS A 116 -9.82 -18.03 0.05
C LYS A 116 -10.21 -16.69 -0.57
N ARG A 117 -9.56 -15.59 -0.17
CA ARG A 117 -9.82 -14.23 -0.67
C ARG A 117 -9.46 -14.10 -2.15
N ILE A 118 -8.26 -14.52 -2.56
CA ILE A 118 -7.84 -14.50 -3.96
C ILE A 118 -8.78 -15.35 -4.82
N ASN A 119 -9.15 -16.55 -4.36
CA ASN A 119 -10.09 -17.41 -5.09
C ASN A 119 -11.45 -16.75 -5.28
N TRP A 120 -11.96 -16.08 -4.24
CA TRP A 120 -13.22 -15.35 -4.33
C TRP A 120 -13.13 -14.15 -5.28
N LEU A 121 -12.04 -13.38 -5.21
CA LEU A 121 -11.80 -12.24 -6.10
C LEU A 121 -11.74 -12.67 -7.58
N ILE A 122 -11.02 -13.75 -7.88
CA ILE A 122 -10.96 -14.33 -9.23
C ILE A 122 -12.36 -14.74 -9.70
N LYS A 123 -13.12 -15.43 -8.85
CA LYS A 123 -14.48 -15.89 -9.17
C LYS A 123 -15.43 -14.72 -9.43
N LYS A 124 -15.34 -13.65 -8.63
CA LYS A 124 -16.28 -12.53 -8.66
C LYS A 124 -15.94 -11.46 -9.70
N TYR A 125 -14.65 -11.14 -9.86
CA TYR A 125 -14.18 -10.00 -10.66
C TYR A 125 -13.31 -10.41 -11.86
N GLY A 126 -12.94 -11.69 -11.96
CA GLY A 126 -12.10 -12.22 -13.03
C GLY A 126 -10.62 -12.32 -12.65
N ALA A 127 -9.92 -13.26 -13.29
CA ALA A 127 -8.52 -13.56 -13.00
C ALA A 127 -7.61 -12.37 -13.32
N THR A 128 -7.73 -11.77 -14.51
CA THR A 128 -6.86 -10.67 -14.97
C THR A 128 -6.83 -9.50 -13.99
N LYS A 129 -8.00 -8.91 -13.68
CA LYS A 129 -8.10 -7.79 -12.73
C LYS A 129 -7.54 -8.15 -11.36
N THR A 130 -7.84 -9.35 -10.87
CA THR A 130 -7.35 -9.82 -9.57
C THR A 130 -5.83 -9.94 -9.56
N ILE A 131 -5.24 -10.50 -10.61
CA ILE A 131 -3.79 -10.65 -10.75
C ILE A 131 -3.12 -9.27 -10.82
N GLU A 132 -3.63 -8.36 -11.64
CA GLU A 132 -3.13 -6.98 -11.73
C GLU A 132 -3.13 -6.30 -10.36
N MET A 133 -4.23 -6.43 -9.61
CA MET A 133 -4.35 -5.91 -8.26
C MET A 133 -3.32 -6.54 -7.30
N VAL A 134 -3.15 -7.87 -7.33
CA VAL A 134 -2.16 -8.54 -6.47
C VAL A 134 -0.75 -8.05 -6.79
N ILE A 135 -0.40 -7.91 -8.07
CA ILE A 135 0.90 -7.39 -8.49
C ILE A 135 1.11 -5.97 -7.93
N ARG A 136 0.12 -5.08 -8.01
CA ARG A 136 0.19 -3.72 -7.42
C ARG A 136 0.51 -3.76 -5.92
N TYR A 137 -0.20 -4.58 -5.16
CA TYR A 137 0.02 -4.66 -3.71
C TYR A 137 1.30 -5.40 -3.34
N GLN A 138 1.71 -6.42 -4.09
CA GLN A 138 3.01 -7.06 -3.90
C GLN A 138 4.13 -6.05 -4.18
N ALA A 139 4.01 -5.20 -5.20
CA ALA A 139 4.99 -4.16 -5.48
C ALA A 139 5.15 -3.16 -4.31
N LEU A 140 4.05 -2.86 -3.59
CA LEU A 140 4.13 -2.10 -2.33
C LEU A 140 4.83 -2.86 -1.20
N GLN A 141 4.59 -4.16 -1.07
CA GLN A 141 5.16 -5.00 0.00
C GLN A 141 6.62 -5.41 -0.25
N LEU A 142 7.05 -5.47 -1.50
CA LEU A 142 8.42 -5.79 -1.92
C LEU A 142 9.46 -4.79 -1.41
N GLN A 143 9.02 -3.64 -0.87
CA GLN A 143 9.89 -2.69 -0.17
C GLN A 143 10.49 -3.25 1.13
N LYS A 144 9.96 -4.34 1.71
CA LYS A 144 10.47 -4.84 3.01
C LYS A 144 10.47 -6.36 3.23
N GLY A 145 10.16 -7.20 2.26
CA GLY A 145 10.32 -8.67 2.40
C GLY A 145 9.62 -9.35 3.59
N LYS A 146 8.86 -8.63 4.43
CA LYS A 146 8.17 -9.13 5.65
C LYS A 146 7.36 -8.09 6.45
N SER A 147 7.11 -6.87 5.96
CA SER A 147 6.28 -5.92 6.72
C SER A 147 5.50 -5.02 5.79
N SER A 148 4.19 -5.21 5.74
CA SER A 148 3.28 -4.12 5.39
C SER A 148 3.53 -2.95 6.35
N PHE A 149 3.45 -1.71 5.87
CA PHE A 149 3.52 -0.50 6.72
C PHE A 149 2.31 -0.33 7.65
N GLN A 150 1.40 -1.30 7.61
CA GLN A 150 0.15 -1.36 8.34
C GLN A 150 -0.22 -2.83 8.43
N TRP A 151 -0.54 -3.32 9.62
CA TRP A 151 -1.21 -4.61 9.73
C TRP A 151 -2.69 -4.40 9.98
N ALA A 152 -3.48 -5.37 9.54
CA ALA A 152 -4.88 -5.44 9.88
C ALA A 152 -5.03 -5.50 11.40
N TYR A 153 -5.96 -4.75 11.97
CA TYR A 153 -6.13 -4.71 13.43
C TYR A 153 -7.18 -5.73 13.88
N SER A 154 -6.86 -6.52 14.92
CA SER A 154 -7.76 -7.56 15.44
C SER A 154 -8.55 -7.13 16.69
N TYR A 155 -8.28 -5.94 17.24
CA TYR A 155 -9.10 -5.35 18.31
C TYR A 155 -10.53 -5.14 17.79
N PRO A 156 -11.60 -5.19 18.62
CA PRO A 156 -12.98 -5.17 18.14
C PRO A 156 -13.26 -3.95 17.26
N VAL A 157 -13.08 -4.14 15.95
CA VAL A 157 -13.58 -3.22 14.94
C VAL A 157 -15.09 -3.18 15.16
N PRO A 158 -15.69 -2.00 15.32
CA PRO A 158 -17.12 -1.88 15.52
C PRO A 158 -17.86 -2.75 14.50
N LYS A 159 -18.69 -3.64 15.01
CA LYS A 159 -19.52 -4.52 14.19
C LYS A 159 -20.84 -3.80 13.97
N GLY A 160 -21.22 -3.59 12.72
CA GLY A 160 -22.50 -2.96 12.40
C GLY A 160 -22.61 -2.56 10.95
N ARG A 161 -23.85 -2.37 10.50
CA ARG A 161 -24.11 -1.71 9.21
C ARG A 161 -23.69 -0.25 9.35
N GLY A 162 -22.90 0.25 8.40
CA GLY A 162 -22.48 1.65 8.36
C GLY A 162 -21.07 1.95 8.87
N VAL A 163 -20.28 0.92 9.18
CA VAL A 163 -18.84 1.03 9.47
C VAL A 163 -18.03 0.85 8.17
N ILE A 164 -17.12 1.77 7.90
CA ILE A 164 -16.24 1.77 6.72
C ILE A 164 -14.76 1.80 7.12
N GLU A 165 -13.90 1.09 6.41
CA GLU A 165 -12.44 1.15 6.61
C GLU A 165 -11.81 2.22 5.72
N ALA A 166 -11.16 3.21 6.33
CA ALA A 166 -10.50 4.32 5.62
C ALA A 166 -9.19 3.90 4.92
N PHE A 167 -8.54 2.84 5.39
CA PHE A 167 -7.25 2.38 4.88
C PHE A 167 -7.23 0.87 4.78
N ALA A 168 -7.64 0.34 3.62
CA ALA A 168 -7.65 -1.08 3.33
C ALA A 168 -7.31 -1.35 1.86
N SER A 169 -7.45 -2.61 1.47
CA SER A 169 -7.24 -3.14 0.12
C SER A 169 -8.26 -4.26 -0.15
N PRO A 170 -8.44 -4.67 -1.41
CA PRO A 170 -9.22 -5.86 -1.72
C PRO A 170 -8.72 -7.12 -1.00
N LEU A 171 -7.44 -7.15 -0.60
CA LEU A 171 -6.79 -8.28 0.08
C LEU A 171 -7.05 -8.33 1.59
N ASN A 172 -7.23 -7.17 2.22
CA ASN A 172 -7.30 -7.03 3.68
C ASN A 172 -8.48 -6.17 4.17
N VAL A 173 -9.47 -5.84 3.35
CA VAL A 173 -10.72 -5.31 3.89
C VAL A 173 -11.46 -6.43 4.62
N ASP A 174 -12.16 -6.10 5.70
CA ASP A 174 -13.00 -7.00 6.49
C ASP A 174 -12.22 -8.05 7.29
N ASN A 175 -10.93 -7.87 7.60
CA ASN A 175 -10.02 -8.96 8.02
C ASN A 175 -10.65 -10.04 8.93
N VAL A 176 -11.42 -9.71 9.96
CA VAL A 176 -12.02 -10.73 10.82
C VAL A 176 -13.12 -11.58 10.12
N GLU A 177 -14.07 -10.96 9.42
CA GLU A 177 -15.20 -11.67 8.79
C GLU A 177 -14.89 -12.05 7.33
N GLY A 178 -14.23 -11.14 6.64
CA GLY A 178 -13.78 -11.28 5.28
C GLY A 178 -12.65 -12.29 5.10
N HIS A 179 -11.81 -12.58 6.10
CA HIS A 179 -10.88 -13.72 6.00
C HIS A 179 -11.60 -15.06 6.19
N LYS A 180 -12.62 -15.13 7.07
CA LYS A 180 -13.39 -16.36 7.29
C LYS A 180 -14.13 -16.79 6.03
N THR A 181 -14.81 -15.84 5.39
CA THR A 181 -15.64 -16.07 4.21
C THR A 181 -14.87 -15.90 2.89
N GLY A 182 -13.75 -15.17 2.91
CA GLY A 182 -13.05 -14.71 1.71
C GLY A 182 -13.75 -13.54 1.01
N GLN A 183 -14.87 -13.04 1.52
CA GLN A 183 -15.70 -12.04 0.84
C GLN A 183 -15.44 -10.63 1.38
N ILE A 184 -15.65 -9.63 0.52
CA ILE A 184 -15.74 -8.22 0.93
C ILE A 184 -17.21 -7.95 1.27
N THR A 185 -17.47 -7.57 2.52
CA THR A 185 -18.81 -7.36 3.07
C THR A 185 -19.06 -5.91 3.48
N ARG A 186 -18.01 -5.08 3.62
CA ARG A 186 -18.14 -3.65 3.87
C ARG A 186 -17.44 -2.78 2.82
N PRO A 187 -17.91 -1.54 2.60
CA PRO A 187 -17.18 -0.53 1.83
C PRO A 187 -15.84 -0.21 2.49
N TYR A 188 -14.88 0.23 1.69
CA TYR A 188 -13.54 0.61 2.15
C TYR A 188 -12.92 1.64 1.22
N CYS A 189 -11.86 2.28 1.68
CA CYS A 189 -10.97 3.11 0.89
C CYS A 189 -9.64 2.38 0.68
N SER A 190 -8.98 2.69 -0.44
CA SER A 190 -7.71 2.06 -0.84
C SER A 190 -6.74 3.06 -1.44
N ALA A 191 -5.48 2.66 -1.55
CA ALA A 191 -4.43 3.49 -2.14
C ALA A 191 -4.60 3.66 -3.65
N PHE A 192 -5.09 2.62 -4.35
CA PHE A 192 -5.24 2.62 -5.80
C PHE A 192 -6.68 2.87 -6.23
N GLU A 193 -6.84 3.70 -7.26
CA GLU A 193 -8.15 4.08 -7.80
C GLU A 193 -8.81 2.92 -8.55
N GLU A 194 -8.01 2.07 -9.21
CA GLU A 194 -8.46 0.87 -9.92
C GLU A 194 -9.14 -0.13 -8.99
N ASP A 195 -8.89 -0.04 -7.67
CA ASP A 195 -9.54 -0.91 -6.71
C ASP A 195 -11.03 -0.59 -6.51
N LYS A 196 -11.53 0.51 -7.09
CA LYS A 196 -12.97 0.73 -7.24
C LYS A 196 -13.66 -0.43 -7.95
N ALA A 197 -12.95 -1.15 -8.83
CA ALA A 197 -13.45 -2.37 -9.46
C ALA A 197 -13.78 -3.50 -8.45
N PHE A 198 -13.18 -3.46 -7.25
CA PHE A 198 -13.40 -4.41 -6.16
C PHE A 198 -14.23 -3.82 -5.01
N GLY A 199 -14.93 -2.70 -5.24
CA GLY A 199 -15.79 -2.06 -4.24
C GLY A 199 -15.11 -1.04 -3.33
N SER A 200 -13.87 -0.63 -3.63
CA SER A 200 -13.26 0.53 -2.97
C SER A 200 -14.02 1.83 -3.31
N LEU A 201 -13.98 2.81 -2.43
CA LEU A 201 -14.41 4.19 -2.68
C LEU A 201 -13.29 5.05 -3.29
N GLY A 202 -12.08 4.50 -3.44
CA GLY A 202 -10.87 5.22 -3.81
C GLY A 202 -10.09 5.69 -2.59
N SER A 203 -9.27 6.73 -2.77
CA SER A 203 -8.44 7.28 -1.69
C SER A 203 -9.30 7.98 -0.64
N PHE A 204 -9.07 7.65 0.64
CA PHE A 204 -9.70 8.33 1.79
C PHE A 204 -9.53 9.86 1.69
N PHE A 205 -8.34 10.33 1.32
CA PHE A 205 -8.04 11.77 1.22
C PHE A 205 -8.77 12.52 0.10
N LYS A 206 -9.41 11.80 -0.83
CA LYS A 206 -10.04 12.39 -2.03
C LYS A 206 -11.56 12.24 -2.03
N LEU A 207 -12.15 11.81 -0.92
CA LEU A 207 -13.61 11.73 -0.81
C LEU A 207 -14.24 13.12 -0.66
N THR A 208 -15.46 13.27 -1.18
CA THR A 208 -16.26 14.47 -0.99
C THR A 208 -16.96 14.47 0.37
N SER A 209 -17.42 15.64 0.83
CA SER A 209 -18.20 15.77 2.06
C SER A 209 -19.44 14.88 2.08
N GLU A 210 -20.12 14.73 0.94
CA GLU A 210 -21.28 13.85 0.80
C GLU A 210 -20.89 12.37 0.96
N GLN A 211 -19.73 11.97 0.43
CA GLN A 211 -19.23 10.60 0.58
C GLN A 211 -18.84 10.30 2.02
N TYR A 212 -18.25 11.25 2.73
CA TYR A 212 -17.97 11.12 4.16
C TYR A 212 -19.25 10.97 4.99
N ALA A 213 -20.24 11.81 4.73
CA ALA A 213 -21.50 11.86 5.47
C ALA A 213 -22.40 10.62 5.27
N LYS A 214 -22.14 9.80 4.24
CA LYS A 214 -22.91 8.59 3.95
C LYS A 214 -22.73 7.48 5.01
N TYR A 215 -21.64 7.52 5.76
CA TYR A 215 -21.30 6.47 6.72
C TYR A 215 -21.34 7.01 8.15
N ALA A 216 -21.92 6.22 9.05
CA ALA A 216 -22.13 6.63 10.43
C ALA A 216 -20.85 6.58 11.26
N GLN A 217 -19.95 5.64 10.95
CA GLN A 217 -18.71 5.46 11.68
C GLN A 217 -17.57 5.04 10.75
N TRP A 218 -16.42 5.66 10.92
CA TRP A 218 -15.21 5.36 10.16
C TRP A 218 -14.19 4.65 11.03
N TYR A 219 -13.58 3.58 10.51
CA TYR A 219 -12.47 2.90 11.12
C TYR A 219 -11.17 3.27 10.37
N ILE A 220 -10.23 3.87 11.09
CA ILE A 220 -9.05 4.50 10.52
C ILE A 220 -7.82 3.86 11.15
N ASN A 221 -7.16 2.99 10.40
CA ASN A 221 -5.89 2.38 10.76
C ASN A 221 -4.92 2.70 9.62
N PRO A 222 -4.29 3.88 9.57
CA PRO A 222 -3.46 4.26 8.44
C PRO A 222 -2.08 3.57 8.48
N PRO A 223 -1.34 3.55 7.36
CA PRO A 223 0.07 3.22 7.36
C PRO A 223 0.88 4.04 8.38
N PHE A 224 1.77 3.38 9.11
CA PHE A 224 2.56 3.94 10.21
C PHE A 224 3.73 4.80 9.70
N THR A 225 3.37 5.88 9.02
CA THR A 225 4.30 6.93 8.58
C THR A 225 3.75 8.27 9.08
N GLU A 226 4.61 9.11 9.65
CA GLU A 226 4.20 10.37 10.29
C GLU A 226 3.32 11.23 9.38
N MET A 227 3.71 11.35 8.10
CA MET A 227 2.97 12.11 7.10
C MET A 227 1.54 11.60 6.89
N ILE A 228 1.37 10.28 6.76
CA ILE A 228 0.06 9.67 6.50
C ILE A 228 -0.79 9.66 7.77
N LEU A 229 -0.20 9.40 8.94
CA LEU A 229 -0.86 9.52 10.24
C LEU A 229 -1.42 10.93 10.45
N HIS A 230 -0.58 11.95 10.26
CA HIS A 230 -0.96 13.35 10.45
C HIS A 230 -2.06 13.78 9.46
N ALA A 231 -1.90 13.44 8.17
CA ALA A 231 -2.91 13.73 7.16
C ALA A 231 -4.24 13.03 7.46
N ALA A 232 -4.20 11.75 7.85
CA ALA A 232 -5.40 10.99 8.18
C ALA A 232 -6.13 11.56 9.40
N ALA A 233 -5.41 11.91 10.47
CA ALA A 233 -5.98 12.51 11.67
C ALA A 233 -6.63 13.86 11.36
N SER A 234 -5.93 14.72 10.61
CA SER A 234 -6.45 16.02 10.16
C SER A 234 -7.72 15.87 9.33
N THR A 235 -7.70 15.00 8.32
CA THR A 235 -8.87 14.74 7.47
C THR A 235 -10.04 14.20 8.29
N ALA A 236 -9.79 13.27 9.23
CA ALA A 236 -10.80 12.68 10.08
C ALA A 236 -11.50 13.73 10.95
N LEU A 237 -10.73 14.54 11.68
CA LEU A 237 -11.25 15.60 12.56
C LEU A 237 -12.04 16.67 11.80
N LEU A 238 -11.65 16.96 10.55
CA LEU A 238 -12.32 17.98 9.73
C LEU A 238 -13.60 17.46 9.04
N SER A 239 -13.63 16.18 8.67
CA SER A 239 -14.60 15.67 7.69
C SER A 239 -15.59 14.65 8.26
N LEU A 240 -15.29 14.04 9.41
CA LEU A 240 -16.03 12.88 9.92
C LEU A 240 -16.78 13.22 11.20
N LYS A 241 -18.03 12.77 11.30
CA LYS A 241 -18.87 12.91 12.50
C LYS A 241 -18.56 11.90 13.60
N SER A 242 -18.01 10.75 13.27
CA SER A 242 -17.63 9.72 14.24
C SER A 242 -16.60 8.79 13.61
N PHE A 243 -15.52 8.55 14.34
CA PHE A 243 -14.47 7.65 13.87
C PHE A 243 -13.69 7.02 15.02
N ILE A 244 -13.09 5.86 14.72
CA ILE A 244 -12.10 5.20 15.55
C ILE A 244 -10.77 5.26 14.81
N PHE A 245 -9.78 5.88 15.44
CA PHE A 245 -8.43 6.00 14.91
C PHE A 245 -7.46 5.13 15.70
N VAL A 246 -6.75 4.24 15.01
CA VAL A 246 -5.76 3.35 15.61
C VAL A 246 -4.38 3.72 15.10
N MET A 247 -3.44 3.91 16.02
CA MET A 247 -2.04 4.19 15.69
C MET A 247 -1.10 3.62 16.75
N PRO A 248 0.20 3.42 16.44
CA PRO A 248 1.21 3.28 17.47
C PRO A 248 1.16 4.47 18.43
N ARG A 249 1.44 4.24 19.72
CA ARG A 249 1.47 5.29 20.76
C ARG A 249 2.73 6.15 20.63
N TRP A 250 2.86 6.87 19.52
CA TRP A 250 3.91 7.85 19.27
C TRP A 250 3.46 9.20 19.83
N THR A 251 3.60 9.39 21.13
CA THR A 251 3.09 10.57 21.86
C THR A 251 3.74 11.88 21.42
N ASP A 252 4.86 11.81 20.72
CA ASP A 252 5.60 12.91 20.10
C ASP A 252 5.21 13.18 18.64
N SER A 253 4.31 12.38 18.05
CA SER A 253 3.80 12.60 16.70
C SER A 253 2.73 13.69 16.65
N LYS A 254 2.66 14.42 15.53
CA LYS A 254 1.64 15.45 15.29
C LYS A 254 0.24 14.85 15.26
N ALA A 255 0.12 13.63 14.73
CA ALA A 255 -1.15 12.91 14.70
C ALA A 255 -1.68 12.64 16.12
N TYR A 256 -0.80 12.19 17.03
CA TYR A 256 -1.16 11.95 18.42
C TYR A 256 -1.56 13.26 19.12
N GLU A 257 -0.77 14.32 18.96
CA GLU A 257 -1.08 15.64 19.52
C GLU A 257 -2.45 16.15 19.06
N LEU A 258 -2.78 16.04 17.77
CA LEU A 258 -4.08 16.45 17.24
C LEU A 258 -5.23 15.65 17.84
N LEU A 259 -5.11 14.32 17.91
CA LEU A 259 -6.18 13.46 18.41
C LEU A 259 -6.37 13.57 19.93
N SER A 260 -5.27 13.70 20.69
CA SER A 260 -5.31 13.84 22.15
C SER A 260 -5.87 15.20 22.61
N ASN A 261 -5.74 16.25 21.79
CA ASN A 261 -6.32 17.56 22.06
C ASN A 261 -7.75 17.73 21.50
N ALA A 262 -8.27 16.73 20.77
CA ALA A 262 -9.62 16.74 20.24
C ALA A 262 -10.63 16.13 21.23
N GLU A 263 -11.93 16.19 20.89
CA GLU A 263 -13.00 15.53 21.65
C GLU A 263 -13.02 14.02 21.37
N CYS A 264 -11.99 13.34 21.86
CA CYS A 264 -11.76 11.91 21.70
C CYS A 264 -11.48 11.25 23.05
N THR A 265 -11.93 10.02 23.22
CA THR A 265 -11.47 9.16 24.32
C THR A 265 -10.32 8.29 23.84
N GLU A 266 -9.23 8.24 24.59
CA GLU A 266 -8.07 7.38 24.31
C GLU A 266 -8.15 6.08 25.13
N GLU A 267 -8.07 4.95 24.44
CA GLU A 267 -7.72 3.67 25.03
C GLU A 267 -6.27 3.30 24.67
N ILE A 268 -5.52 2.82 25.66
CA ILE A 268 -4.12 2.39 25.49
C ILE A 268 -4.04 0.88 25.46
N LEU A 269 -3.68 0.34 24.31
CA LEU A 269 -3.51 -1.09 24.12
C LEU A 269 -2.04 -1.42 24.28
N LYS A 270 -1.72 -2.06 25.41
CA LYS A 270 -0.34 -2.35 25.78
C LYS A 270 0.30 -3.32 24.80
N LYS A 271 1.60 -3.16 24.58
CA LYS A 271 2.40 -4.16 23.85
C LYS A 271 2.18 -5.54 24.46
N ASN A 272 2.17 -6.57 23.63
CA ASN A 272 1.96 -7.97 24.00
C ASN A 272 0.56 -8.28 24.59
N THR A 273 -0.41 -7.36 24.52
CA THR A 273 -1.79 -7.60 24.96
C THR A 273 -2.80 -7.55 23.82
N HIS A 274 -2.34 -7.31 22.59
CA HIS A 274 -3.19 -7.22 21.42
C HIS A 274 -2.46 -7.72 20.17
N PHE A 275 -3.24 -8.02 19.14
CA PHE A 275 -2.77 -8.64 17.91
C PHE A 275 -3.16 -7.82 16.69
N TYR A 276 -2.30 -7.90 15.70
CA TYR A 276 -2.59 -7.58 14.32
C TYR A 276 -2.81 -8.86 13.53
N THR A 277 -3.28 -8.77 12.29
CA THR A 277 -3.45 -9.90 11.38
C THR A 277 -2.67 -9.73 10.08
N ASP A 278 -2.08 -10.83 9.62
CA ASP A 278 -1.44 -10.99 8.31
C ASP A 278 -1.75 -12.38 7.75
N ASP A 279 -2.51 -12.44 6.65
CA ASP A 279 -2.91 -13.68 5.96
C ASP A 279 -3.34 -14.81 6.93
N GLN A 280 -4.24 -14.48 7.86
CA GLN A 280 -4.81 -15.36 8.91
C GLN A 280 -3.88 -15.68 10.10
N ARG A 281 -2.67 -15.12 10.14
CA ARG A 281 -1.80 -15.20 11.31
C ARG A 281 -2.03 -13.99 12.20
N GLU A 282 -2.17 -14.25 13.49
CA GLU A 282 -2.09 -13.19 14.48
C GLU A 282 -0.62 -12.83 14.70
N ILE A 283 -0.32 -11.54 14.59
CA ILE A 283 0.98 -10.96 14.88
C ILE A 283 0.83 -10.17 16.16
N GLU A 284 1.47 -10.64 17.23
CA GLU A 284 1.49 -9.94 18.50
C GLU A 284 2.13 -8.55 18.35
N ALA A 285 1.45 -7.53 18.85
CA ALA A 285 1.92 -6.15 18.80
C ALA A 285 3.10 -5.95 19.77
N ARG A 286 4.25 -5.52 19.25
CA ARG A 286 5.48 -5.29 20.06
C ARG A 286 5.63 -3.85 20.57
N PHE A 287 4.60 -3.03 20.40
CA PHE A 287 4.55 -1.64 20.82
C PHE A 287 3.15 -1.33 21.38
N ASP A 288 3.07 -0.30 22.22
CA ASP A 288 1.79 0.21 22.69
C ASP A 288 1.07 0.88 21.51
N SER A 289 -0.23 0.64 21.38
CA SER A 289 -1.10 1.31 20.42
C SER A 289 -2.06 2.23 21.16
N SER A 290 -2.40 3.35 20.55
CA SER A 290 -3.48 4.23 21.01
C SER A 290 -4.68 4.07 20.08
N VAL A 291 -5.85 3.90 20.68
CA VAL A 291 -7.15 3.88 20.01
C VAL A 291 -7.91 5.12 20.46
N PHE A 292 -8.15 6.03 19.53
CA PHE A 292 -8.94 7.22 19.76
C PHE A 292 -10.35 6.99 19.22
N GLU A 293 -11.35 7.03 20.09
CA GLU A 293 -12.76 7.11 19.68
C GLU A 293 -13.20 8.56 19.73
N CYS A 294 -13.50 9.13 18.56
CA CYS A 294 -13.77 10.55 18.40
C CYS A 294 -15.22 10.78 17.96
N LYS A 295 -15.86 11.79 18.54
CA LYS A 295 -17.09 12.37 18.01
C LYS A 295 -16.71 13.66 17.29
N GLY A 296 -16.98 13.69 15.99
CA GLY A 296 -16.83 14.90 15.19
C GLY A 296 -17.83 15.96 15.63
N LYS A 297 -17.43 17.23 15.42
CA LYS A 297 -18.27 18.40 15.69
C LYS A 297 -19.44 18.51 14.70
#